data_AF-A0A6C0SNV1-F1
#
_entry.id   AF-A0A6C0SNV1-F1
#
_cell.length_a   1.000
_cell.length_b   1.000
_cell.length_c   1.000
_cell.angle_alpha   90.00
_cell.angle_beta   90.00
_cell.angle_gamma   90.00
#
_symmetry.space_group_name_H-M   'P 1'
#
loop_
_entity.id
_entity.type
_entity.pdbx_description
1 polymer ?
#
loop_
_entity_poly.entity_id
_entity_poly.type
_entity_poly.pdbx_seq_one_letter_code
_entity_poly.pdbx_strand_id
1 'polypeptide(L)'
;FSIAIVIAAMLTLRKAFGFTPALFSIILLSLIPYFSYTYGFVSHPFSHNSTNAFGFLCLLISVFNIQYKNIFITLLLSLTALFSSVSDPWFTAAFFIPLLISYFLFSVWDKKLFKHTALILFACLISLSNVLQNLLNIPPHQFEIVSLNDMILNAKWCILLIGKSLNLLVVDNNATSYASFVIWFIAIITSAWFVLSDNKKNTYRIYIVLFSLLSIAGIVSSFILSYKSPDYISMRFFMNVTCFALILCCIGTSTKAKILFYLIAFLFSISSIKSYTNNASPLHDQEKIVKSYIDFLKKNNLHYGYGSFW
;
A
#
# COMPACT_ATOMS: atom_id res chain seq x y z
N PHE A 1 9.60 -8.94 4.85
CA PHE A 1 8.73 -8.33 3.83
C PHE A 1 8.95 -6.82 3.66
N SER A 2 9.09 -6.04 4.74
CA SER A 2 9.31 -4.58 4.63
C SER A 2 10.56 -4.20 3.82
N ILE A 3 11.68 -4.94 3.96
CA ILE A 3 12.88 -4.78 3.11
C ILE A 3 12.56 -5.01 1.63
N ALA A 4 11.73 -6.01 1.30
CA ALA A 4 11.37 -6.31 -0.07
C ALA A 4 10.56 -5.17 -0.70
N ILE A 5 9.67 -4.52 0.08
CA ILE A 5 8.93 -3.32 -0.34
C ILE A 5 9.90 -2.18 -0.65
N VAL A 6 10.86 -1.90 0.25
CA VAL A 6 11.87 -0.86 0.05
C VAL A 6 12.69 -1.11 -1.22
N ILE A 7 13.17 -2.34 -1.42
CA ILE A 7 13.96 -2.72 -2.60
C ILE A 7 13.12 -2.58 -3.87
N ALA A 8 11.89 -3.10 -3.89
CA ALA A 8 11.01 -3.02 -5.05
C ALA A 8 10.65 -1.57 -5.40
N ALA A 9 10.36 -0.73 -4.40
CA ALA A 9 10.12 0.69 -4.58
C ALA A 9 11.36 1.41 -5.13
N MET A 10 12.54 1.16 -4.55
CA MET A 10 13.80 1.73 -5.01
C MET A 10 14.11 1.35 -6.46
N LEU A 11 13.99 0.07 -6.83
CA LEU A 11 14.25 -0.40 -8.20
C LEU A 11 13.26 0.22 -9.20
N THR A 12 11.98 0.30 -8.82
CA THR A 12 10.92 0.93 -9.62
C THR A 12 11.23 2.41 -9.87
N LEU A 13 11.58 3.16 -8.83
CA LEU A 13 11.92 4.58 -8.93
C LEU A 13 13.25 4.80 -9.66
N ARG A 14 14.25 3.95 -9.46
CA ARG A 14 15.54 4.02 -10.15
C ARG A 14 15.37 3.91 -11.65
N LYS A 15 14.52 2.99 -12.11
CA LYS A 15 14.22 2.76 -13.53
C LYS A 15 13.50 3.96 -14.16
N ALA A 16 12.57 4.61 -13.46
CA ALA A 16 11.70 5.63 -14.04
C ALA A 16 12.17 7.09 -13.79
N PHE A 17 12.76 7.38 -12.63
CA PHE A 17 13.05 8.74 -12.16
C PHE A 17 14.52 8.99 -11.81
N GLY A 18 15.38 7.96 -11.77
CA GLY A 18 16.83 8.11 -11.55
C GLY A 18 17.27 7.88 -10.10
N PHE A 19 18.51 8.27 -9.77
CA PHE A 19 19.14 7.93 -8.48
C PHE A 19 18.46 8.60 -7.29
N THR A 20 18.20 9.91 -7.38
CA THR A 20 17.80 10.72 -6.23
C THR A 20 16.46 10.26 -5.64
N PRO A 21 15.37 10.10 -6.43
CA PRO A 21 14.11 9.58 -5.89
C PRO A 21 14.24 8.15 -5.33
N ALA A 22 15.07 7.32 -5.95
CA ALA A 22 15.32 5.95 -5.48
C ALA A 22 16.00 5.94 -4.11
N LEU A 23 17.07 6.70 -3.92
CA LEU A 23 17.76 6.84 -2.63
C LEU A 23 16.82 7.39 -1.56
N PHE A 24 16.03 8.41 -1.91
CA PHE A 24 15.10 9.03 -0.98
C PHE A 24 14.00 8.08 -0.52
N SER A 25 13.56 7.17 -1.40
CA SER A 25 12.58 6.15 -1.04
C SER A 25 13.08 5.17 0.01
N ILE A 26 14.38 4.85 0.00
CA ILE A 26 14.99 4.02 1.04
C ILE A 26 14.88 4.71 2.39
N ILE A 27 15.22 6.00 2.45
CA ILE A 27 15.19 6.79 3.68
C ILE A 27 13.76 6.87 4.22
N LEU A 28 12.80 7.33 3.40
CA LEU A 28 11.43 7.56 3.86
C LEU A 28 10.69 6.28 4.23
N LEU A 29 10.84 5.21 3.46
CA LEU A 29 10.20 3.93 3.76
C LEU A 29 10.84 3.21 4.96
N SER A 30 12.06 3.59 5.35
CA SER A 30 12.71 3.08 6.57
C SER A 30 12.33 3.89 7.82
N LEU A 31 11.92 5.15 7.65
CA LEU A 31 11.55 6.08 8.74
C LEU A 31 10.04 6.17 8.95
N ILE A 32 9.39 5.01 9.08
CA ILE A 32 7.96 4.93 9.42
C ILE A 32 7.77 5.34 10.88
N PRO A 33 6.73 6.13 11.24
CA PRO A 33 6.54 6.60 12.61
C PRO A 33 6.09 5.49 13.57
N TYR A 34 6.29 5.71 14.88
CA TYR A 34 5.92 4.80 15.96
C TYR A 34 4.44 4.40 15.93
N PHE A 35 3.53 5.30 15.53
CA PHE A 35 2.09 5.00 15.38
C PHE A 35 1.82 3.80 14.44
N SER A 36 2.56 3.73 13.33
CA SER A 36 2.45 2.63 12.38
C SER A 36 3.07 1.32 12.89
N TYR A 37 3.98 1.40 13.87
CA TYR A 37 4.54 0.25 14.61
C TYR A 37 3.62 -0.27 15.71
N THR A 38 2.73 0.56 16.20
CA THR A 38 1.88 0.24 17.34
C THR A 38 0.50 -0.22 16.90
N TYR A 39 -0.18 0.62 16.12
CA TYR A 39 -1.54 0.37 15.65
C TYR A 39 -1.59 0.02 14.17
N GLY A 40 -0.50 0.26 13.44
CA GLY A 40 -0.41 0.05 12.01
C GLY A 40 0.13 -1.30 11.59
N PHE A 41 0.45 -1.40 10.31
CA PHE A 41 0.87 -2.64 9.66
C PHE A 41 2.18 -3.23 10.17
N VAL A 42 3.07 -2.45 10.79
CA VAL A 42 4.37 -2.99 11.24
C VAL A 42 4.20 -3.88 12.48
N SER A 43 3.14 -3.69 13.28
CA SER A 43 2.78 -4.63 14.36
C SER A 43 2.24 -5.97 13.83
N HIS A 44 1.89 -6.05 12.54
CA HIS A 44 1.42 -7.24 11.84
C HIS A 44 2.45 -7.68 10.78
N PRO A 45 3.60 -8.25 11.20
CA PRO A 45 4.80 -8.41 10.36
C PRO A 45 4.64 -9.38 9.17
N PHE A 46 3.61 -10.23 9.18
CA PHE A 46 3.41 -11.24 8.15
C PHE A 46 2.27 -10.91 7.17
N SER A 47 1.01 -10.81 7.62
CA SER A 47 -0.15 -10.68 6.72
C SER A 47 -0.08 -9.42 5.85
N HIS A 48 -0.22 -8.24 6.44
CA HIS A 48 -0.30 -6.99 5.68
C HIS A 48 1.04 -6.63 5.00
N ASN A 49 2.18 -6.98 5.60
CA ASN A 49 3.48 -6.75 4.99
C ASN A 49 3.74 -7.68 3.78
N SER A 50 3.31 -8.94 3.82
CA SER A 50 3.48 -9.86 2.69
C SER A 50 2.59 -9.45 1.52
N THR A 51 1.32 -9.11 1.77
CA THR A 51 0.38 -8.56 0.78
C THR A 51 0.97 -7.35 0.06
N ASN A 52 1.54 -6.41 0.82
CA ASN A 52 2.19 -5.24 0.22
C ASN A 52 3.47 -5.61 -0.52
N ALA A 53 4.31 -6.52 -0.01
CA ALA A 53 5.52 -6.94 -0.72
C ALA A 53 5.20 -7.58 -2.08
N PHE A 54 4.19 -8.45 -2.16
CA PHE A 54 3.73 -8.99 -3.44
C PHE A 54 3.10 -7.93 -4.34
N GLY A 55 2.40 -6.93 -3.76
CA GLY A 55 1.83 -5.82 -4.51
C GLY A 55 2.91 -4.94 -5.16
N PHE A 56 3.97 -4.65 -4.41
CA PHE A 56 5.16 -3.97 -4.87
C PHE A 56 5.97 -4.77 -5.89
N LEU A 57 6.02 -6.10 -5.74
CA LEU A 57 6.59 -6.99 -6.74
C LEU A 57 5.78 -6.94 -8.05
N CYS A 58 4.45 -6.96 -7.97
CA CYS A 58 3.58 -6.81 -9.14
C CYS A 58 3.80 -5.46 -9.84
N LEU A 59 3.94 -4.37 -9.07
CA LEU A 59 4.30 -3.06 -9.60
C LEU A 59 5.65 -3.11 -10.33
N LEU A 60 6.69 -3.67 -9.71
CA LEU A 60 8.01 -3.78 -10.32
C LEU A 60 7.98 -4.57 -11.64
N ILE A 61 7.37 -5.76 -11.62
CA ILE A 61 7.23 -6.64 -12.80
C ILE A 61 6.46 -5.91 -13.90
N SER A 62 5.37 -5.22 -13.56
CA SER A 62 4.55 -4.51 -14.54
C SER A 62 5.28 -3.34 -15.19
N VAL A 63 6.05 -2.55 -14.42
CA VAL A 63 6.86 -1.44 -14.93
C VAL A 63 7.89 -1.93 -15.95
N PHE A 64 8.54 -3.06 -15.70
CA PHE A 64 9.41 -3.68 -16.70
C PHE A 64 8.63 -4.18 -17.91
N ASN A 65 7.50 -4.85 -17.70
CA ASN A 65 6.76 -5.50 -18.76
C ASN A 65 6.06 -4.54 -19.73
N ILE A 66 5.73 -3.31 -19.31
CA ILE A 66 5.20 -2.29 -20.23
C ILE A 66 6.19 -1.98 -21.37
N GLN A 67 7.50 -2.10 -21.10
CA GLN A 67 8.53 -1.98 -22.13
C GLN A 67 8.58 -3.19 -23.04
N TYR A 68 8.78 -4.37 -22.43
CA TYR A 68 9.11 -5.60 -23.15
C TYR A 68 7.90 -6.24 -23.83
N LYS A 69 6.69 -5.99 -23.31
CA LYS A 69 5.42 -6.52 -23.83
C LYS A 69 5.48 -8.04 -24.00
N ASN A 70 6.09 -8.70 -23.01
CA ASN A 70 6.28 -10.15 -23.01
C ASN A 70 5.07 -10.82 -22.34
N ILE A 71 4.40 -11.71 -23.06
CA ILE A 71 3.20 -12.37 -22.56
C ILE A 71 3.51 -13.30 -21.38
N PHE A 72 4.70 -13.92 -21.34
CA PHE A 72 5.11 -14.78 -20.23
C PHE A 72 5.33 -13.98 -18.94
N ILE A 73 5.89 -12.76 -19.04
CA ILE A 73 6.00 -11.86 -17.88
C ILE A 73 4.60 -11.44 -17.40
N THR A 74 3.65 -11.31 -18.32
CA THR A 74 2.25 -10.98 -17.98
C THR A 74 1.54 -12.14 -17.31
N LEU A 75 1.82 -13.37 -17.76
CA LEU A 75 1.33 -14.58 -17.11
C LEU A 75 1.88 -14.68 -15.70
N LEU A 76 3.19 -14.49 -15.51
CA LEU A 76 3.82 -14.45 -14.19
C LEU A 76 3.18 -13.38 -13.28
N LEU A 77 3.00 -12.16 -13.80
CA LEU A 77 2.34 -11.07 -13.11
C LEU A 77 0.90 -11.42 -12.70
N SER A 78 0.13 -12.00 -13.63
CA SER A 78 -1.28 -12.36 -13.41
C SER A 78 -1.41 -13.49 -12.39
N LEU A 79 -0.54 -14.51 -12.45
CA LEU A 79 -0.49 -15.58 -11.46
C LEU A 79 -0.08 -15.07 -10.08
N THR A 80 0.93 -14.20 -10.02
CA THR A 80 1.38 -13.59 -8.75
C THR A 80 0.25 -12.79 -8.12
N ALA A 81 -0.44 -11.96 -8.91
CA ALA A 81 -1.59 -11.18 -8.44
C ALA A 81 -2.76 -12.08 -8.00
N LEU A 82 -3.06 -13.13 -8.77
CA LEU A 82 -4.12 -14.09 -8.47
C LEU A 82 -3.85 -14.82 -7.14
N PHE A 83 -2.70 -15.44 -6.97
CA PHE A 83 -2.38 -16.15 -5.72
C PHE A 83 -2.33 -15.20 -4.52
N SER A 84 -1.80 -13.99 -4.70
CA SER A 84 -1.79 -12.98 -3.64
C SER A 84 -3.21 -12.57 -3.23
N SER A 85 -4.13 -12.43 -4.20
CA SER A 85 -5.53 -12.11 -3.94
C SER A 85 -6.35 -13.23 -3.29
N VAL A 86 -6.02 -14.49 -3.60
CA VAL A 86 -6.62 -15.65 -2.93
C VAL A 86 -6.11 -15.74 -1.48
N SER A 87 -4.84 -15.40 -1.25
CA SER A 87 -4.24 -15.40 0.09
C SER A 87 -4.73 -14.26 0.97
N ASP A 88 -4.91 -13.06 0.41
CA ASP A 88 -5.40 -11.88 1.13
C ASP A 88 -6.35 -11.08 0.21
N PRO A 89 -7.67 -11.08 0.49
CA PRO A 89 -8.66 -10.35 -0.32
C PRO A 89 -8.38 -8.84 -0.44
N TRP A 90 -7.68 -8.24 0.54
CA TRP A 90 -7.30 -6.82 0.47
C TRP A 90 -6.35 -6.52 -0.68
N PHE A 91 -5.59 -7.51 -1.16
CA PHE A 91 -4.72 -7.38 -2.33
C PHE A 91 -5.50 -6.95 -3.57
N THR A 92 -6.73 -7.42 -3.73
CA THR A 92 -7.56 -7.13 -4.92
C THR A 92 -7.84 -5.63 -5.03
N ALA A 93 -8.30 -5.01 -3.95
CA ALA A 93 -8.56 -3.57 -3.90
C ALA A 93 -7.25 -2.75 -3.92
N ALA A 94 -6.22 -3.20 -3.20
CA ALA A 94 -4.96 -2.46 -3.07
C ALA A 94 -4.08 -2.49 -4.31
N PHE A 95 -4.05 -3.59 -5.07
CA PHE A 95 -3.07 -3.79 -6.14
C PHE A 95 -3.65 -4.38 -7.42
N PHE A 96 -4.53 -5.39 -7.34
CA PHE A 96 -4.98 -6.10 -8.55
C PHE A 96 -5.90 -5.25 -9.44
N ILE A 97 -6.90 -4.59 -8.86
CA ILE A 97 -7.77 -3.66 -9.61
C ILE A 97 -6.96 -2.46 -10.13
N PRO A 98 -6.12 -1.78 -9.31
CA PRO A 98 -5.20 -0.75 -9.80
C PRO A 98 -4.31 -1.20 -10.96
N LEU A 99 -3.81 -2.44 -10.91
CA LEU A 99 -3.02 -3.05 -11.99
C LEU A 99 -3.83 -3.16 -13.28
N LEU A 100 -5.03 -3.75 -13.20
CA LEU A 100 -5.93 -3.95 -14.33
C LEU A 100 -6.32 -2.62 -14.97
N ILE A 101 -6.76 -1.64 -14.17
CA ILE A 101 -7.15 -0.31 -14.67
C ILE A 101 -5.96 0.39 -15.31
N SER A 102 -4.76 0.32 -14.70
CA SER A 102 -3.56 0.92 -15.27
C SER A 102 -3.20 0.31 -16.62
N TYR A 103 -3.22 -1.02 -16.75
CA TYR A 103 -3.00 -1.70 -18.03
C TYR A 103 -4.06 -1.34 -19.07
N PHE A 104 -5.33 -1.29 -18.67
CA PHE A 104 -6.43 -0.92 -19.55
C PHE A 104 -6.24 0.51 -20.10
N LEU A 105 -5.95 1.49 -19.25
CA LEU A 105 -5.69 2.87 -19.66
C LEU A 105 -4.54 2.95 -20.68
N PHE A 106 -3.45 2.22 -20.46
CA PHE A 106 -2.33 2.19 -21.42
C PHE A 106 -2.64 1.41 -22.69
N SER A 107 -3.54 0.42 -22.65
CA SER A 107 -3.97 -0.32 -23.84
C SER A 107 -4.78 0.54 -24.82
N VAL A 108 -5.46 1.58 -24.32
CA VAL A 108 -6.11 2.59 -25.17
C VAL A 108 -5.08 3.36 -26.00
N TRP A 109 -3.91 3.65 -25.43
CA TRP A 109 -2.82 4.35 -26.14
C TRP A 109 -1.94 3.42 -26.96
N ASP A 110 -1.74 2.18 -26.51
CA ASP A 110 -0.94 1.17 -27.20
C ASP A 110 -1.71 -0.14 -27.32
N LYS A 111 -2.28 -0.36 -28.51
CA LYS A 111 -3.08 -1.54 -28.82
C LYS A 111 -2.34 -2.86 -28.60
N LYS A 112 -0.99 -2.87 -28.60
CA LYS A 112 -0.21 -4.09 -28.32
C LYS A 112 -0.41 -4.59 -26.88
N LEU A 113 -0.85 -3.72 -25.96
CA LEU A 113 -1.15 -4.05 -24.57
C LEU A 113 -2.54 -4.66 -24.36
N PHE A 114 -3.42 -4.71 -25.37
CA PHE A 114 -4.76 -5.31 -25.22
C PHE A 114 -4.72 -6.77 -24.79
N LYS A 115 -3.88 -7.59 -25.42
CA LYS A 115 -3.71 -9.01 -25.05
C LYS A 115 -3.21 -9.18 -23.61
N HIS A 116 -2.40 -8.24 -23.13
CA HIS A 116 -1.88 -8.25 -21.77
C HIS A 116 -2.98 -7.90 -20.76
N THR A 117 -3.75 -6.86 -21.08
CA THR A 117 -4.92 -6.42 -20.30
C THR A 117 -5.97 -7.53 -20.22
N ALA A 118 -6.25 -8.22 -21.33
CA ALA A 118 -7.19 -9.34 -21.36
C ALA A 118 -6.76 -10.50 -20.44
N LEU A 119 -5.45 -10.82 -20.40
CA LEU A 119 -4.92 -11.85 -19.50
C LEU A 119 -5.05 -11.44 -18.02
N ILE A 120 -4.71 -10.19 -17.69
CA ILE A 120 -4.85 -9.65 -16.34
C ILE A 120 -6.32 -9.61 -15.92
N LEU A 121 -7.22 -9.21 -16.83
CA LEU A 121 -8.67 -9.20 -16.62
C LEU A 121 -9.17 -10.60 -16.32
N PHE A 122 -8.79 -11.59 -17.14
CA PHE A 122 -9.18 -12.98 -16.93
C PHE A 122 -8.76 -13.49 -15.55
N ALA A 123 -7.51 -13.25 -15.13
CA ALA A 123 -7.05 -13.61 -13.80
C ALA A 123 -7.80 -12.85 -12.68
N CYS A 124 -8.11 -11.57 -12.89
CA CYS A 124 -8.87 -10.76 -11.94
C CYS A 124 -10.31 -11.29 -11.78
N LEU A 125 -10.96 -11.70 -12.87
CA LEU A 125 -12.29 -12.31 -12.83
C LEU A 125 -12.28 -13.65 -12.08
N ILE A 126 -11.24 -14.48 -12.26
CA ILE A 126 -11.08 -15.71 -11.46
C ILE A 126 -10.99 -15.36 -9.97
N SER A 127 -10.19 -14.36 -9.60
CA SER A 127 -10.07 -13.91 -8.21
C SER A 127 -11.42 -13.47 -7.62
N LEU A 128 -12.18 -12.66 -8.37
CA LEU A 128 -13.48 -12.12 -7.94
C LEU A 128 -14.60 -13.18 -7.91
N SER A 129 -14.49 -14.23 -8.72
CA SER A 129 -15.49 -15.30 -8.80
C SER A 129 -15.55 -16.19 -7.56
N ASN A 130 -14.57 -16.08 -6.65
CA ASN A 130 -14.37 -16.96 -5.50
C ASN A 130 -14.19 -18.46 -5.87
N VAL A 131 -14.00 -18.80 -7.15
CA VAL A 131 -13.88 -20.20 -7.61
C VAL A 131 -12.68 -20.89 -6.97
N LEU A 132 -11.54 -20.22 -6.84
CA LEU A 132 -10.35 -20.79 -6.21
C LEU A 132 -10.52 -20.95 -4.70
N GLN A 133 -11.15 -19.98 -4.03
CA GLN A 133 -11.46 -20.03 -2.61
C GLN A 133 -12.39 -21.22 -2.34
N ASN A 134 -13.44 -21.39 -3.14
CA ASN A 134 -14.35 -22.53 -3.05
C ASN A 134 -13.64 -23.86 -3.33
N LEU A 135 -12.76 -23.93 -4.33
CA LEU A 135 -11.98 -25.13 -4.64
C LEU A 135 -11.03 -25.52 -3.49
N LEU A 136 -10.49 -24.54 -2.79
CA LEU A 136 -9.58 -24.72 -1.66
C LEU A 136 -10.29 -24.80 -0.30
N ASN A 137 -11.62 -24.78 -0.27
CA ASN A 137 -12.44 -24.71 0.96
C ASN A 137 -12.08 -23.52 1.87
N ILE A 138 -11.70 -22.39 1.29
CA ILE A 138 -11.45 -21.13 1.99
C ILE A 138 -12.76 -20.32 1.99
N PRO A 139 -13.25 -19.85 3.14
CA PRO A 139 -14.49 -19.08 3.20
C PRO A 139 -14.35 -17.76 2.41
N PRO A 140 -15.28 -17.43 1.50
CA PRO A 140 -15.24 -16.18 0.77
C PRO A 140 -15.60 -15.02 1.71
N HIS A 141 -14.83 -13.94 1.66
CA HIS A 141 -15.21 -12.69 2.30
C HIS A 141 -16.25 -11.96 1.44
N GLN A 142 -17.40 -11.64 2.05
CA GLN A 142 -18.43 -10.85 1.39
C GLN A 142 -18.17 -9.36 1.64
N PHE A 143 -18.14 -8.58 0.56
CA PHE A 143 -18.13 -7.13 0.65
C PHE A 143 -19.53 -6.64 1.00
N GLU A 144 -19.65 -5.92 2.11
CA GLU A 144 -20.92 -5.35 2.56
C GLU A 144 -20.80 -3.83 2.59
N ILE A 145 -21.77 -3.15 2.00
CA ILE A 145 -21.82 -1.69 1.99
C ILE A 145 -22.44 -1.22 3.31
N VAL A 146 -21.75 -0.35 4.04
CA VAL A 146 -22.23 0.19 5.32
C VAL A 146 -23.21 1.34 5.12
N SER A 147 -23.86 1.78 6.21
CA SER A 147 -24.80 2.91 6.14
C SER A 147 -24.08 4.22 5.81
N LEU A 148 -24.81 5.23 5.32
CA LEU A 148 -24.23 6.56 5.03
C LEU A 148 -23.57 7.18 6.27
N ASN A 149 -24.15 6.97 7.45
CA ASN A 149 -23.58 7.47 8.71
C ASN A 149 -22.22 6.83 9.00
N ASP A 150 -22.11 5.52 8.77
CA ASP A 150 -20.85 4.78 8.91
C ASP A 150 -19.83 5.22 7.86
N MET A 151 -20.26 5.48 6.62
CA MET A 151 -19.36 6.01 5.57
C MET A 151 -18.75 7.36 5.98
N ILE A 152 -19.55 8.27 6.56
CA ILE A 152 -19.07 9.56 7.06
C ILE A 152 -18.09 9.37 8.22
N LEU A 153 -18.40 8.45 9.14
CA LEU A 153 -17.51 8.11 10.25
C LEU A 153 -16.19 7.53 9.74
N ASN A 154 -16.24 6.58 8.81
CA ASN A 154 -15.08 5.97 8.17
C ASN A 154 -14.23 7.01 7.44
N ALA A 155 -14.85 7.99 6.76
CA ALA A 155 -14.11 9.08 6.11
C ALA A 155 -13.32 9.92 7.12
N LYS A 156 -13.93 10.28 8.27
CA LYS A 156 -13.23 11.00 9.35
C LYS A 156 -12.06 10.19 9.91
N TRP A 157 -12.26 8.89 10.12
CA TRP A 157 -11.20 8.00 10.57
C TRP A 157 -10.10 7.83 9.53
N CYS A 158 -10.43 7.69 8.25
CA CYS A 158 -9.46 7.61 7.17
C CYS A 158 -8.52 8.83 7.17
N ILE A 159 -9.06 10.04 7.28
CA ILE A 159 -8.27 11.28 7.37
C ILE A 159 -7.37 11.24 8.61
N LEU A 160 -7.92 10.87 9.77
CA LEU A 160 -7.17 10.81 11.02
C LEU A 160 -6.03 9.79 10.97
N LEU A 161 -6.29 8.57 10.48
CA LEU A 161 -5.32 7.47 10.43
C LEU A 161 -4.19 7.76 9.46
N ILE A 162 -4.50 8.22 8.24
CA ILE A 162 -3.49 8.64 7.26
C ILE A 162 -2.69 9.83 7.81
N GLY A 163 -3.35 10.80 8.44
CA GLY A 163 -2.71 11.94 9.07
C GLY A 163 -1.73 11.55 10.17
N LYS A 164 -2.10 10.59 11.03
CA LYS A 164 -1.23 10.05 12.09
C LYS A 164 -0.08 9.22 11.53
N SER A 165 -0.31 8.41 10.50
CA SER A 165 0.74 7.56 9.90
C SER A 165 1.74 8.32 9.04
N LEU A 166 1.35 9.50 8.55
CA LEU A 166 2.16 10.40 7.76
C LEU A 166 2.38 11.74 8.50
N ASN A 167 2.43 11.70 9.83
CA ASN A 167 2.46 12.93 10.63
C ASN A 167 3.73 13.77 10.34
N LEU A 168 3.54 15.04 10.00
CA LEU A 168 4.61 16.01 9.74
C LEU A 168 4.95 16.85 10.97
N LEU A 169 4.05 16.89 11.94
CA LEU A 169 4.15 17.75 13.10
C LEU A 169 4.46 16.90 14.33
N VAL A 170 5.44 17.35 15.11
CA VAL A 170 5.96 16.62 16.27
C VAL A 170 4.92 16.39 17.39
N VAL A 171 3.86 17.21 17.42
CA VAL A 171 2.82 17.14 18.45
C VAL A 171 1.76 16.12 18.05
N ASP A 172 1.47 15.15 18.92
CA ASP A 172 0.42 14.15 18.68
C ASP A 172 -0.95 14.67 19.16
N ASN A 173 -1.75 15.19 18.24
CA ASN A 173 -3.16 15.50 18.47
C ASN A 173 -3.96 15.39 17.16
N ASN A 174 -5.29 15.47 17.26
CA ASN A 174 -6.15 15.31 16.08
C ASN A 174 -5.96 16.45 15.07
N ALA A 175 -5.74 17.68 15.52
CA ALA A 175 -5.55 18.83 14.63
C ALA A 175 -4.27 18.73 13.80
N THR A 176 -3.16 18.29 14.40
CA THR A 176 -1.88 18.08 13.71
C THR A 176 -1.96 16.92 12.72
N SER A 177 -2.74 15.89 13.05
CA SER A 177 -3.04 14.76 12.16
C SER A 177 -3.83 15.24 10.93
N TYR A 178 -4.88 16.05 11.12
CA TYR A 178 -5.64 16.62 10.01
C TYR A 178 -4.80 17.56 9.14
N ALA A 179 -3.96 18.41 9.73
CA ALA A 179 -3.04 19.26 8.99
C ALA A 179 -2.04 18.44 8.15
N SER A 180 -1.47 17.38 8.73
CA SER A 180 -0.58 16.47 8.02
C SER A 180 -1.28 15.79 6.84
N PHE A 181 -2.51 15.31 7.03
CA PHE A 181 -3.31 14.75 5.94
C PHE A 181 -3.48 15.74 4.78
N VAL A 182 -3.86 16.99 5.06
CA VAL A 182 -4.07 18.01 4.02
C VAL A 182 -2.78 18.30 3.26
N ILE A 183 -1.65 18.44 3.97
CA ILE A 183 -0.35 18.68 3.33
C ILE A 183 0.05 17.51 2.44
N TRP A 184 -0.12 16.27 2.91
CA TRP A 184 0.16 15.06 2.12
C TRP A 184 -0.75 14.92 0.91
N PHE A 185 -2.04 15.23 1.06
CA PHE A 185 -2.98 15.25 -0.06
C PHE A 185 -2.53 16.24 -1.14
N ILE A 186 -2.20 17.47 -0.76
CA ILE A 186 -1.68 18.48 -1.69
C ILE A 186 -0.38 18.01 -2.34
N ALA A 187 0.55 17.43 -1.58
CA ALA A 187 1.83 16.93 -2.08
C ALA A 187 1.65 15.79 -3.10
N ILE A 188 0.75 14.84 -2.82
CA ILE A 188 0.40 13.72 -3.71
C ILE A 188 -0.16 14.24 -5.03
N ILE A 189 -1.17 15.13 -4.96
CA ILE A 189 -1.80 15.70 -6.16
C ILE A 189 -0.79 16.53 -6.96
N THR A 190 0.03 17.33 -6.29
CA THR A 190 1.08 18.15 -6.93
C THR A 190 2.11 17.27 -7.64
N SER A 191 2.59 16.20 -6.99
CA SER A 191 3.54 15.27 -7.58
C SER A 191 2.96 14.57 -8.81
N ALA A 192 1.73 14.07 -8.69
CA ALA A 192 1.03 13.44 -9.79
C ALA A 192 0.82 14.40 -10.96
N TRP A 193 0.35 15.62 -10.68
CA TRP A 193 0.13 16.65 -11.68
C TRP A 193 1.41 16.93 -12.48
N PHE A 194 2.55 17.15 -11.82
CA PHE A 194 3.82 17.41 -12.52
C PHE A 194 4.23 16.30 -13.47
N VAL A 195 3.98 15.04 -13.12
CA VAL A 195 4.30 13.89 -13.99
C VAL A 195 3.31 13.78 -15.14
N LEU A 196 2.02 13.96 -14.88
CA LEU A 196 0.96 13.85 -15.89
C LEU A 196 0.96 15.02 -16.88
N SER A 197 1.39 16.22 -16.45
CA SER A 197 1.50 17.41 -17.28
C SER A 197 2.82 17.50 -18.08
N ASP A 198 3.77 16.58 -17.86
CA ASP A 198 5.06 16.63 -18.55
C ASP A 198 4.89 16.27 -20.05
N ASN A 199 5.25 17.21 -20.92
CA ASN A 199 5.19 17.06 -22.38
C ASN A 199 6.04 15.88 -22.89
N LYS A 200 7.04 15.43 -22.12
CA LYS A 200 7.90 14.29 -22.51
C LYS A 200 7.22 12.93 -22.34
N LYS A 201 5.99 12.87 -21.78
CA LYS A 201 5.12 11.69 -21.64
C LYS A 201 5.87 10.37 -21.44
N ASN A 202 6.71 10.30 -20.40
CA ASN A 202 7.43 9.07 -20.10
C ASN A 202 6.46 8.01 -19.54
N THR A 203 6.22 6.97 -20.33
CA THR A 203 5.29 5.86 -20.06
C THR A 203 5.46 5.26 -18.66
N TYR A 204 6.71 5.02 -18.20
CA TYR A 204 6.96 4.43 -16.88
C TYR A 204 6.53 5.35 -15.74
N ARG A 205 6.82 6.65 -15.87
CA ARG A 205 6.52 7.64 -14.84
C ARG A 205 5.02 7.79 -14.67
N ILE A 206 4.30 7.93 -15.79
CA ILE A 206 2.85 8.03 -15.80
C ILE A 206 2.23 6.75 -15.21
N TYR A 207 2.73 5.58 -15.60
CA TYR A 207 2.21 4.32 -15.09
C TYR A 207 2.36 4.19 -13.56
N ILE A 208 3.54 4.48 -13.03
CA ILE A 208 3.79 4.41 -11.58
C ILE A 208 2.86 5.37 -10.83
N VAL A 209 2.69 6.60 -11.32
CA VAL A 209 1.81 7.59 -10.70
C VAL A 209 0.35 7.13 -10.74
N LEU A 210 -0.15 6.70 -11.89
CA LEU A 210 -1.54 6.23 -12.02
C LEU A 210 -1.81 5.01 -11.15
N PHE A 211 -0.92 4.02 -11.17
CA PHE A 211 -1.02 2.83 -10.32
C PHE A 211 -1.06 3.22 -8.83
N SER A 212 -0.17 4.11 -8.41
CA SER A 212 -0.09 4.56 -7.01
C SER A 212 -1.36 5.28 -6.57
N LEU A 213 -1.90 6.18 -7.40
CA LEU A 213 -3.15 6.89 -7.12
C LEU A 213 -4.35 5.93 -7.06
N LEU A 214 -4.45 4.99 -8.00
CA LEU A 214 -5.51 3.99 -8.02
C LEU A 214 -5.42 3.05 -6.82
N SER A 215 -4.21 2.68 -6.39
CA SER A 215 -4.00 1.89 -5.18
C SER A 215 -4.43 2.61 -3.91
N ILE A 216 -4.07 3.90 -3.78
CA ILE A 216 -4.52 4.74 -2.67
C ILE A 216 -6.05 4.84 -2.68
N ALA A 217 -6.64 5.16 -3.84
CA ALA A 217 -8.09 5.30 -3.99
C ALA A 217 -8.83 3.99 -3.70
N GLY A 218 -8.28 2.84 -4.12
CA GLY A 218 -8.88 1.52 -3.89
C GLY A 218 -9.02 1.20 -2.40
N ILE A 219 -7.98 1.42 -1.61
CA ILE A 219 -8.05 1.17 -0.15
C ILE A 219 -8.89 2.22 0.58
N VAL A 220 -8.74 3.51 0.25
CA VAL A 220 -9.54 4.57 0.87
C VAL A 220 -11.03 4.35 0.60
N SER A 221 -11.41 4.06 -0.65
CA SER A 221 -12.80 3.78 -0.99
C SER A 221 -13.32 2.49 -0.35
N SER A 222 -12.54 1.40 -0.37
CA SER A 222 -12.93 0.15 0.29
C SER A 222 -13.18 0.35 1.79
N PHE A 223 -12.29 1.09 2.47
CA PHE A 223 -12.46 1.38 3.90
C PHE A 223 -13.71 2.21 4.17
N ILE A 224 -13.92 3.30 3.41
CA ILE A 224 -15.08 4.18 3.57
C ILE A 224 -16.39 3.41 3.34
N LEU A 225 -16.45 2.59 2.29
CA LEU A 225 -17.69 1.95 1.84
C LEU A 225 -18.08 0.71 2.63
N SER A 226 -17.14 0.00 3.28
CA SER A 226 -17.41 -1.34 3.82
C SER A 226 -17.01 -1.61 5.27
N TYR A 227 -16.24 -0.72 5.90
CA TYR A 227 -15.73 -1.02 7.24
C TYR A 227 -16.76 -0.68 8.33
N LYS A 228 -17.09 -1.65 9.20
CA LYS A 228 -18.19 -1.51 10.18
C LYS A 228 -17.78 -0.90 11.52
N SER A 229 -16.50 -0.82 11.84
CA SER A 229 -16.06 -0.40 13.19
C SER A 229 -14.68 0.25 13.16
N PRO A 230 -14.56 1.47 12.61
CA PRO A 230 -13.28 2.17 12.49
C PRO A 230 -12.70 2.52 13.87
N ASP A 231 -11.44 2.19 14.05
CA ASP A 231 -10.62 2.50 15.23
C ASP A 231 -9.12 2.57 14.85
N TYR A 232 -8.23 2.94 15.77
CA TYR A 232 -6.79 3.06 15.54
C TYR A 232 -6.15 1.82 14.92
N ILE A 233 -6.56 0.61 15.33
CA ILE A 233 -6.06 -0.66 14.76
C ILE A 233 -6.37 -0.82 13.26
N SER A 234 -7.32 -0.06 12.74
CA SER A 234 -7.64 -0.04 11.30
C SER A 234 -6.47 0.48 10.45
N MET A 235 -5.48 1.15 11.07
CA MET A 235 -4.26 1.57 10.39
C MET A 235 -3.51 0.42 9.71
N ARG A 236 -3.71 -0.84 10.16
CA ARG A 236 -3.16 -2.03 9.50
C ARG A 236 -3.55 -2.16 8.02
N PHE A 237 -4.69 -1.61 7.61
CA PHE A 237 -5.17 -1.64 6.21
C PHE A 237 -4.54 -0.56 5.32
N PHE A 238 -3.92 0.47 5.89
CA PHE A 238 -3.44 1.67 5.18
C PHE A 238 -1.93 1.61 4.83
N MET A 239 -1.33 0.43 4.86
CA MET A 239 0.09 0.26 4.54
C MET A 239 0.41 0.72 3.12
N ASN A 240 -0.35 0.26 2.13
CA ASN A 240 -0.15 0.65 0.73
C ASN A 240 -0.32 2.17 0.56
N VAL A 241 -1.30 2.77 1.25
CA VAL A 241 -1.55 4.21 1.21
C VAL A 241 -0.33 4.98 1.73
N THR A 242 0.22 4.54 2.87
CA THR A 242 1.43 5.13 3.47
C THR A 242 2.62 4.98 2.52
N CYS A 243 2.87 3.78 2.00
CA CYS A 243 3.99 3.54 1.10
C CYS A 243 3.87 4.34 -0.21
N PHE A 244 2.70 4.37 -0.84
CA PHE A 244 2.49 5.10 -2.08
C PHE A 244 2.50 6.62 -1.89
N ALA A 245 2.02 7.14 -0.76
CA ALA A 245 2.19 8.55 -0.41
C ALA A 245 3.69 8.93 -0.37
N LEU A 246 4.50 8.14 0.34
CA LEU A 246 5.94 8.36 0.43
C LEU A 246 6.64 8.26 -0.95
N ILE A 247 6.25 7.28 -1.78
CA ILE A 247 6.76 7.13 -3.15
C ILE A 247 6.43 8.33 -4.02
N LEU A 248 5.19 8.83 -3.95
CA LEU A 248 4.77 10.02 -4.68
C LEU A 248 5.53 11.26 -4.19
N CYS A 249 5.86 11.36 -2.89
CA CYS A 249 6.77 12.40 -2.40
C CYS A 249 8.19 12.25 -2.97
N CYS A 250 8.74 11.03 -3.03
CA CYS A 250 10.04 10.79 -3.67
C CYS A 250 10.04 11.21 -5.14
N ILE A 251 8.98 10.87 -5.87
CA ILE A 251 8.80 11.31 -7.27
C ILE A 251 8.82 12.84 -7.35
N GLY A 252 8.16 13.52 -6.41
CA GLY A 252 8.13 14.98 -6.29
C GLY A 252 9.52 15.64 -6.23
N THR A 253 10.54 14.96 -5.69
CA THR A 253 11.93 15.45 -5.65
C THR A 253 12.58 15.60 -7.03
N SER A 254 12.03 14.93 -8.05
CA SER A 254 12.46 15.06 -9.45
C SER A 254 11.72 16.13 -10.24
N THR A 255 10.80 16.86 -9.60
CA THR A 255 9.95 17.89 -10.23
C THR A 255 10.51 19.29 -10.01
N LYS A 256 9.86 20.29 -10.64
CA LYS A 256 10.18 21.71 -10.41
C LYS A 256 9.95 22.14 -8.95
N ALA A 257 9.01 21.49 -8.25
CA ALA A 257 8.70 21.76 -6.84
C ALA A 257 9.57 20.95 -5.85
N LYS A 258 10.74 20.45 -6.26
CA LYS A 258 11.62 19.59 -5.44
C LYS A 258 11.88 20.11 -4.02
N ILE A 259 12.00 21.42 -3.81
CA ILE A 259 12.26 22.02 -2.49
C ILE A 259 11.11 21.73 -1.52
N LEU A 260 9.86 21.85 -1.98
CA LEU A 260 8.67 21.51 -1.19
C LEU A 260 8.72 20.05 -0.74
N PHE A 261 9.04 19.13 -1.65
CA PHE A 261 9.11 17.70 -1.34
C PHE A 261 10.26 17.35 -0.40
N TYR A 262 11.42 18.02 -0.52
CA TYR A 262 12.49 17.88 0.45
C TYR A 262 12.10 18.38 1.84
N LEU A 263 11.36 19.50 1.93
CA LEU A 263 10.86 20.02 3.21
C LEU A 263 9.86 19.06 3.85
N ILE A 264 8.87 18.56 3.09
CA ILE A 264 7.88 17.59 3.58
C ILE A 264 8.56 16.34 4.12
N ALA A 265 9.51 15.80 3.36
CA ALA A 265 10.25 14.62 3.75
C ALA A 265 11.17 14.84 4.95
N PHE A 266 11.77 16.01 5.07
CA PHE A 266 12.55 16.40 6.25
C PHE A 266 11.67 16.48 7.50
N LEU A 267 10.52 17.17 7.40
CA LEU A 267 9.54 17.26 8.49
C LEU A 267 9.00 15.89 8.90
N PHE A 268 8.63 15.06 7.92
CA PHE A 268 8.21 13.67 8.16
C PHE A 268 9.30 12.88 8.89
N SER A 269 10.55 12.96 8.43
CA SER A 269 11.66 12.22 9.04
C SER A 269 11.89 12.63 10.50
N ILE A 270 11.88 13.93 10.80
CA ILE A 270 12.03 14.45 12.17
C ILE A 270 10.86 14.00 13.05
N SER A 271 9.63 14.15 12.54
CA SER A 271 8.41 13.74 13.25
C SER A 271 8.42 12.24 13.56
N SER A 272 8.76 11.41 12.57
CA SER A 272 8.89 9.95 12.74
C SER A 272 9.93 9.59 13.79
N ILE A 273 11.14 10.14 13.74
CA ILE A 273 12.19 9.85 14.73
C ILE A 273 11.73 10.26 16.13
N LYS A 274 11.16 11.46 16.28
CA LYS A 274 10.71 11.96 17.59
C LYS A 274 9.50 11.20 18.15
N SER A 275 8.69 10.57 17.29
CA SER A 275 7.57 9.74 17.75
C SER A 275 8.01 8.53 18.58
N TYR A 276 9.24 8.02 18.37
CA TYR A 276 9.82 6.94 19.17
C TYR A 276 10.35 7.42 20.52
N THR A 277 10.87 8.64 20.62
CA THR A 277 11.40 9.16 21.89
C THR A 277 10.29 9.48 22.89
N ASN A 278 9.09 9.80 22.40
CA ASN A 278 7.95 10.14 23.24
C ASN A 278 7.19 8.92 23.77
N ASN A 279 7.42 7.72 23.21
CA ASN A 279 6.68 6.50 23.55
C ASN A 279 7.65 5.37 23.89
N ALA A 280 8.10 5.35 25.16
CA ALA A 280 9.17 4.45 25.63
C ALA A 280 8.72 3.03 25.99
N SER A 281 7.42 2.70 25.89
CA SER A 281 6.87 1.39 26.24
C SER A 281 6.09 0.76 25.08
N PRO A 282 6.11 -0.57 24.91
CA PRO A 282 5.19 -1.26 24.01
C PRO A 282 3.74 -1.11 24.51
N LEU A 283 2.80 -0.93 23.59
CA LEU A 283 1.37 -0.79 23.92
C LEU A 283 0.79 -1.99 24.69
N HIS A 284 1.30 -3.18 24.38
CA HIS A 284 0.92 -4.41 25.05
C HIS A 284 2.19 -5.21 25.35
N ASP A 285 2.52 -5.39 26.62
CA ASP A 285 3.49 -6.41 27.03
C ASP A 285 2.83 -7.79 26.93
N GLN A 286 2.80 -8.33 25.71
CA GLN A 286 2.26 -9.67 25.45
C GLN A 286 3.32 -10.75 25.63
N GLU A 287 4.53 -10.44 26.10
CA GLU A 287 5.62 -11.42 26.15
C GLU A 287 5.22 -12.66 26.97
N LYS A 288 4.59 -12.44 28.13
CA LYS A 288 4.07 -13.53 28.97
C LYS A 288 2.96 -14.33 28.30
N ILE A 289 2.03 -13.65 27.62
CA ILE A 289 0.90 -14.30 26.93
C ILE A 289 1.42 -15.14 25.76
N VAL A 290 2.30 -14.59 24.94
CA VAL A 290 2.93 -15.27 23.80
C VAL A 290 3.75 -16.46 24.27
N LYS A 291 4.57 -16.31 25.32
CA LYS A 291 5.33 -17.43 25.90
C LYS A 291 4.39 -18.53 26.41
N SER A 292 3.34 -18.16 27.17
CA SER A 292 2.37 -19.14 27.67
C SER A 292 1.65 -19.89 26.55
N TYR A 293 1.34 -19.22 25.44
CA TYR A 293 0.72 -19.84 24.27
C TYR A 293 1.69 -20.75 23.53
N ILE A 294 2.96 -20.34 23.34
CA ILE A 294 4.00 -21.18 22.76
C ILE A 294 4.23 -22.42 23.63
N ASP A 295 4.27 -22.27 24.94
CA ASP A 295 4.45 -23.38 25.88
C ASP A 295 3.26 -24.32 25.85
N PHE A 296 2.03 -23.79 25.76
CA PHE A 296 0.83 -24.58 25.53
C PHE A 296 0.91 -25.39 24.23
N LEU A 297 1.28 -24.76 23.11
CA LEU A 297 1.41 -25.44 21.82
C LEU A 297 2.45 -26.56 21.89
N LYS A 298 3.65 -26.26 22.40
CA LYS A 298 4.74 -27.22 22.57
C LYS A 298 4.34 -28.38 23.48
N LYS A 299 3.71 -28.10 24.62
CA LYS A 299 3.25 -29.13 25.57
C LYS A 299 2.26 -30.10 24.96
N ASN A 300 1.45 -29.64 24.00
CA ASN A 300 0.42 -30.45 23.34
C ASN A 300 0.85 -30.97 21.96
N ASN A 301 2.13 -30.85 21.58
CA ASN A 301 2.63 -31.17 20.22
C ASN A 301 1.84 -30.49 19.10
N LEU A 302 1.22 -29.35 19.39
CA LEU A 302 0.48 -28.55 18.43
C LEU A 302 1.47 -27.63 17.70
N HIS A 303 1.26 -27.52 16.39
CA HIS A 303 2.06 -26.69 15.52
C HIS A 303 1.23 -25.48 15.11
N TYR A 304 1.86 -24.32 14.95
CA TYR A 304 1.17 -23.11 14.54
C TYR A 304 0.61 -23.30 13.12
N GLY A 305 -0.71 -23.41 13.00
CA GLY A 305 -1.42 -23.48 11.73
C GLY A 305 -2.13 -22.16 11.45
N TYR A 306 -1.99 -21.64 10.22
CA TYR A 306 -2.79 -20.52 9.71
C TYR A 306 -4.23 -21.03 9.45
N GLY A 307 -5.02 -21.12 10.51
CA GLY A 307 -6.47 -21.39 10.41
C GLY A 307 -7.25 -20.10 10.16
N SER A 308 -8.48 -20.25 9.65
CA SER A 308 -9.41 -19.19 9.17
C SER A 308 -9.85 -18.16 10.22
N PHE A 309 -9.24 -18.13 11.40
CA PHE A 309 -9.58 -17.24 12.50
C PHE A 309 -8.30 -16.73 13.15
N TRP A 310 -7.81 -15.63 12.57
CA TRP A 310 -7.44 -14.49 13.40
C TRP A 310 -8.70 -13.74 13.79
#